data_AF-A0A1U7GMD7-F1
#
_entry.id   AF-A0A1U7GMD7-F1
#
_cell.length_a   1.000
_cell.length_b   1.000
_cell.length_c   1.000
_cell.angle_alpha   90.00
_cell.angle_beta   90.00
_cell.angle_gamma   90.00
#
_symmetry.space_group_name_H-M   'P 1'
#
loop_
_entity.id
_entity.type
_entity.pdbx_description
1 polymer ?
#
loop_
_entity_poly.entity_id
_entity_poly.type
_entity_poly.pdbx_seq_one_letter_code
_entity_poly.pdbx_strand_id
1 'polypeptide(L)' 'MTGMADGGFRPAYNVQFASDVGGRVIVGVDVVVADSDAGLMAPMAVQLVARAGRAPAEYLVDGGFA' A
#
# COMPACT_ATOMS: atom_id res chain seq x y z
N MET A 1 10.38 8.02 -17.55
CA MET A 1 9.04 8.38 -17.05
C MET A 1 8.05 7.55 -17.83
N THR A 2 7.65 6.42 -17.27
CA THR A 2 6.56 5.61 -17.82
C THR A 2 5.28 6.42 -17.71
N GLY A 3 4.53 6.51 -18.81
CA GLY A 3 3.23 7.18 -18.84
C GLY A 3 2.18 6.27 -18.24
N MET A 4 1.01 6.84 -17.94
CA MET A 4 -0.17 6.03 -17.62
C MET A 4 -0.51 5.10 -18.80
N ALA A 5 -1.27 4.03 -18.55
CA ALA A 5 -1.63 3.05 -19.57
C ALA A 5 -2.35 3.66 -20.79
N ASP A 6 -2.90 4.87 -20.65
CA ASP A 6 -3.53 5.65 -21.73
C ASP A 6 -2.60 6.65 -22.43
N GLY A 7 -1.29 6.62 -22.13
CA GLY A 7 -0.28 7.52 -22.70
C GLY A 7 -0.28 8.94 -22.13
N GLY A 8 -1.10 9.22 -21.12
CA GLY A 8 -1.17 10.53 -20.48
C GLY A 8 -0.04 10.78 -19.48
N PHE A 9 0.25 12.06 -19.23
CA PHE A 9 1.20 12.53 -18.22
C PHE A 9 0.46 13.28 -17.11
N ARG A 10 0.01 12.54 -16.11
CA ARG A 10 -0.64 13.06 -14.90
C ARG A 10 -0.18 12.20 -13.71
N PRO A 11 -0.19 12.74 -12.48
CA PRO A 11 0.23 11.96 -11.33
C PRO A 11 -0.68 10.74 -11.14
N ALA A 12 -0.08 9.54 -11.10
CA ALA A 12 -0.78 8.31 -10.73
C ALA A 12 -0.77 8.18 -9.20
N TYR A 13 -1.86 8.60 -8.55
CA TYR A 13 -2.01 8.47 -7.11
C TYR A 13 -2.57 7.09 -6.76
N ASN A 14 -1.80 6.30 -6.03
CA ASN A 14 -2.25 5.07 -5.38
C ASN A 14 -2.62 5.39 -3.93
N VAL A 15 -3.91 5.25 -3.59
CA VAL A 15 -4.39 5.32 -2.21
C VAL A 15 -4.46 3.90 -1.68
N GLN A 16 -3.69 3.61 -0.65
CA GLN A 16 -3.56 2.27 -0.08
C GLN A 16 -3.86 2.26 1.41
N PHE A 17 -4.45 1.18 1.89
CA PHE A 17 -4.75 0.99 3.29
C PHE A 17 -4.57 -0.46 3.72
N ALA A 18 -4.28 -0.64 5.00
CA ALA A 18 -4.22 -1.93 5.66
C ALA A 18 -5.30 -1.99 6.74
N SER A 19 -6.00 -3.11 6.81
CA SER A 19 -7.01 -3.36 7.83
C SER A 19 -6.63 -4.54 8.72
N ASP A 20 -6.96 -4.47 10.00
CA ASP A 20 -7.00 -5.64 10.85
C ASP A 20 -8.13 -6.58 10.40
N VAL A 21 -7.79 -7.80 10.02
CA VAL A 21 -8.73 -8.78 9.43
C VAL A 21 -9.84 -9.15 10.41
N GLY A 22 -9.50 -9.31 11.69
CA GLY A 22 -10.46 -9.70 12.73
C GLY A 22 -11.33 -8.54 13.20
N GLY A 23 -10.71 -7.41 13.54
CA GLY A 23 -11.37 -6.23 14.10
C GLY A 23 -12.05 -5.34 13.07
N ARG A 24 -11.74 -5.48 11.77
CA ARG A 24 -12.28 -4.66 10.66
C ARG A 24 -12.01 -3.16 10.83
N VAL A 25 -10.82 -2.82 11.32
CA VAL A 25 -10.37 -1.43 11.52
C VAL A 25 -9.19 -1.13 10.60
N ILE A 26 -9.16 0.08 10.02
CA ILE A 26 -8.01 0.55 9.25
C ILE A 26 -6.87 0.89 10.21
N VAL A 27 -5.70 0.28 9.99
CA VAL A 27 -4.50 0.43 10.82
C VAL A 27 -3.34 1.11 10.08
N GLY A 28 -3.42 1.14 8.75
CA GLY A 28 -2.43 1.76 7.86
C GLY A 28 -3.11 2.51 6.72
N VAL A 29 -2.57 3.66 6.34
CA VAL A 29 -3.03 4.47 5.19
C VAL A 29 -1.84 5.20 4.61
N ASP A 30 -1.72 5.21 3.29
CA ASP A 30 -0.75 6.03 2.57
C ASP A 30 -1.28 6.46 1.19
N VAL A 31 -0.70 7.53 0.66
CA VAL A 31 -0.96 8.02 -0.70
C VAL A 31 0.36 8.18 -1.42
N VAL A 32 0.60 7.35 -2.43
CA VAL A 32 1.86 7.30 -3.18
C VAL A 32 1.63 7.76 -4.61
N VAL A 33 2.55 8.56 -5.15
CA VAL A 33 2.56 8.90 -6.58
C VAL A 33 3.45 7.89 -7.30
N ALA A 34 2.84 6.87 -7.91
CA ALA A 34 3.55 5.81 -8.64
C ALA A 34 2.67 5.23 -9.75
N ASP A 35 3.29 4.82 -10.86
CA ASP A 35 2.59 4.22 -12.00
C ASP A 35 2.01 2.82 -11.70
N SER A 36 2.42 2.21 -10.58
CA SER A 36 1.98 0.92 -10.09
C SER A 36 2.03 0.90 -8.56
N ASP A 37 1.20 0.06 -7.96
CA ASP A 37 1.20 -0.25 -6.53
C ASP A 37 2.09 -1.46 -6.17
N ALA A 38 2.78 -2.05 -7.14
CA ALA A 38 3.70 -3.16 -6.91
C ALA A 38 4.83 -2.77 -5.94
N GLY A 39 5.09 -3.66 -4.99
CA GLY A 39 6.08 -3.45 -3.93
C GLY A 39 5.66 -2.46 -2.83
N LEU A 40 4.43 -1.93 -2.86
CA LEU A 40 3.96 -1.02 -1.80
C LEU A 40 3.53 -1.74 -0.51
N MET A 41 3.52 -3.08 -0.49
CA MET A 41 3.39 -3.87 0.75
C MET A 41 4.49 -3.54 1.77
N ALA A 42 5.76 -3.50 1.33
CA ALA A 42 6.89 -3.27 2.22
C ALA A 42 6.83 -1.92 2.97
N PRO A 43 6.61 -0.76 2.30
CA PRO A 43 6.46 0.51 3.00
C PRO A 43 5.24 0.53 3.93
N MET A 44 4.13 -0.12 3.57
CA MET A 44 2.99 -0.26 4.48
C MET A 44 3.35 -1.07 5.73
N ALA A 45 4.09 -2.17 5.61
CA ALA A 45 4.56 -2.95 6.76
C ALA A 45 5.45 -2.13 7.71
N VAL A 46 6.36 -1.30 7.17
CA VAL A 46 7.17 -0.36 7.97
C VAL A 46 6.29 0.64 8.73
N GLN A 47 5.28 1.20 8.06
CA GLN A 47 4.32 2.10 8.70
C GLN A 47 3.56 1.40 9.85
N LEU A 48 3.11 0.17 9.64
CA LEU A 48 2.39 -0.61 10.65
C LEU A 48 3.27 -0.88 11.88
N VAL A 49 4.54 -1.25 11.69
CA VAL A 49 5.49 -1.43 12.80
C VAL A 49 5.67 -0.12 13.58
N ALA A 50 5.85 1.00 12.88
CA ALA A 50 6.02 2.30 13.51
C ALA A 50 4.80 2.73 14.34
N ARG A 51 3.58 2.37 13.90
CA ARG A 51 2.32 2.75 14.57
C ARG A 51 1.91 1.78 15.68
N ALA A 52 2.07 0.49 15.46
CA ALA A 52 1.57 -0.57 16.35
C ALA A 52 2.68 -1.18 17.24
N GLY A 53 3.95 -0.80 17.03
CA GLY A 53 5.10 -1.32 17.75
C GLY A 53 5.47 -2.77 17.41
N ARG A 54 4.78 -3.39 16.44
CA ARG A 54 5.00 -4.76 16.01
C ARG A 54 4.64 -4.94 14.55
N ALA A 55 5.31 -5.87 13.88
CA ALA A 55 4.95 -6.29 12.53
C ALA A 55 3.69 -7.18 12.56
N PRO A 56 2.87 -7.16 11.50
CA PRO A 56 1.87 -8.19 11.29
C PRO A 56 2.54 -9.58 11.25
N ALA A 57 1.92 -10.57 11.91
CA ALA A 57 2.39 -11.95 11.82
C ALA A 57 2.11 -12.55 10.43
N GLU A 58 0.96 -12.16 9.86
CA GLU A 58 0.53 -12.52 8.52
C GLU A 58 0.03 -11.24 7.83
N TYR A 59 0.19 -11.18 6.51
CA TYR A 59 -0.27 -10.05 5.71
C TYR A 59 -0.99 -10.58 4.47
N LEU A 60 -2.32 -10.44 4.45
CA LEU A 60 -3.14 -10.73 3.29
C LEU A 60 -3.09 -9.55 2.31
N VAL A 61 -2.61 -9.80 1.10
CA VAL A 61 -2.41 -8.79 0.05
C VAL A 61 -2.83 -9.34 -1.31
N ASP A 62 -3.08 -8.44 -2.27
CA ASP A 62 -3.19 -8.83 -3.68
C ASP A 62 -1.82 -9.26 -4.22
N GLY A 63 -1.81 -10.20 -5.16
CA GLY A 63 -0.58 -10.77 -5.72
C GLY A 63 0.30 -9.74 -6.44
N GLY A 64 -0.31 -8.72 -7.05
CA GLY A 64 0.41 -7.63 -7.71
C GLY A 64 0.95 -6.55 -6.74
N PHE A 65 0.48 -6.54 -5.49
CA PHE A 65 0.82 -5.52 -4.49
C PHE A 65 2.06 -5.87 -3.65
N ALA A 66 2.36 -7.17 -3.54
CA ALA A 66 3.50 -7.71 -2.79
C ALA A 66 4.85 -7.19 -3.29
#